data_AF-A0A1G4K4K2-F1
#
_entry.id   AF-A0A1G4K4K2-F1
#
_cell.length_a   1.000
_cell.length_b   1.000
_cell.length_c   1.000
_cell.angle_alpha   90.00
_cell.angle_beta   90.00
_cell.angle_gamma   90.00
#
_symmetry.space_group_name_H-M   'P 1'
#
loop_
_entity.id
_entity.type
_entity.pdbx_description
1 polymer ?
#
loop_
_entity_poly.entity_id
_entity_poly.type
_entity_poly.pdbx_seq_one_letter_code
_entity_poly.pdbx_strand_id
1 'polypeptide(L)'
;MARHTSQIANLLFYITIGLVLIAAVEYFKYSTRIHYEWFHCTPVKETIVPGSSATKMFAVGGPSCDKRGELKTLVKRITRDFETNQERASFCILENPRVSHVHYPVGENKGEPGYIAYVSYDSDFDAIADYCADTTVLHI
;
A
#
# COMPACT_ATOMS: atom_id res chain seq x y z
N MET A 1 -43.98 -22.22 36.56
CA MET A 1 -42.54 -22.48 36.68
C MET A 1 -41.91 -22.24 35.31
N ALA A 2 -41.71 -20.97 34.94
CA ALA A 2 -41.19 -20.56 33.63
C ALA A 2 -40.62 -19.15 33.77
N ARG A 3 -39.29 -19.00 33.88
CA ARG A 3 -38.62 -17.68 33.75
C ARG A 3 -37.09 -17.69 33.79
N HIS A 4 -36.47 -18.59 34.55
CA HIS A 4 -35.00 -18.50 34.79
C HIS A 4 -34.15 -18.93 33.59
N THR A 5 -34.56 -19.96 32.84
CA THR A 5 -33.83 -20.42 31.64
C THR A 5 -33.87 -19.41 30.50
N SER A 6 -34.98 -18.69 30.31
CA SER A 6 -35.07 -17.64 29.29
C SER A 6 -34.20 -16.43 29.65
N GLN A 7 -34.00 -16.14 30.94
CA GLN A 7 -33.14 -15.04 31.39
C GLN A 7 -31.66 -15.33 31.11
N ILE A 8 -31.18 -16.54 31.37
CA ILE A 8 -29.80 -16.94 31.07
C ILE A 8 -29.56 -16.97 29.55
N ALA A 9 -30.49 -17.53 28.78
CA ALA A 9 -30.41 -17.56 27.33
C ALA A 9 -30.39 -16.14 26.74
N ASN A 10 -31.25 -15.24 27.23
CA ASN A 10 -31.26 -13.84 26.82
C ASN A 10 -29.94 -13.14 27.19
N LEU A 11 -29.40 -13.39 28.39
CA LEU A 11 -28.12 -12.81 28.81
C LEU A 11 -26.98 -13.24 27.87
N LEU A 12 -26.87 -14.54 27.57
CA LEU A 12 -25.85 -15.06 26.64
C LEU A 12 -26.04 -14.50 25.22
N PHE A 13 -27.29 -14.35 24.77
CA PHE A 13 -27.60 -13.72 23.48
C PHE A 13 -27.07 -12.28 23.42
N TYR A 14 -27.37 -11.45 24.43
CA TYR A 14 -26.90 -10.06 24.48
C TYR A 14 -25.38 -9.96 24.62
N ILE A 15 -24.74 -10.82 25.42
CA ILE A 15 -23.27 -10.87 25.54
C ILE A 15 -22.65 -11.23 24.19
N THR A 16 -23.19 -12.23 23.50
CA THR A 16 -22.66 -12.66 22.20
C THR A 16 -22.79 -11.55 21.16
N ILE A 17 -23.93 -10.85 21.10
CA ILE A 17 -24.10 -9.68 20.22
C ILE A 17 -23.06 -8.60 20.56
N GLY A 18 -22.87 -8.28 21.85
CA GLY A 18 -21.88 -7.30 22.27
C GLY A 18 -20.47 -7.67 21.82
N LEU A 19 -20.07 -8.92 22.01
CA LEU A 19 -18.76 -9.42 21.57
C LEU A 19 -18.61 -9.38 20.05
N VAL A 20 -19.64 -9.74 19.28
CA VAL A 20 -19.63 -9.67 17.82
C VAL A 20 -19.48 -8.23 17.33
N LEU A 21 -20.17 -7.27 17.95
CA LEU A 21 -20.04 -5.85 17.60
C LEU A 21 -18.63 -5.32 17.87
N ILE A 22 -18.05 -5.67 19.02
CA ILE A 22 -16.66 -5.32 19.35
C ILE A 22 -15.70 -5.93 18.33
N ALA A 23 -15.85 -7.23 18.03
CA ALA A 23 -15.02 -7.93 17.07
C ALA A 23 -15.13 -7.31 15.66
N ALA A 24 -16.33 -6.89 15.24
CA ALA A 24 -16.54 -6.23 13.95
C ALA A 24 -15.82 -4.88 13.86
N VAL A 25 -15.85 -4.07 14.93
CA VAL A 25 -15.14 -2.77 14.98
C VAL A 25 -13.63 -2.97 14.95
N GLU A 26 -13.11 -3.92 15.73
CA GLU A 26 -11.66 -4.22 15.74
C GLU A 26 -11.20 -4.80 14.39
N TYR A 27 -11.99 -5.69 13.79
CA TYR A 27 -11.72 -6.21 12.46
C TYR A 27 -11.71 -5.10 11.40
N PHE A 28 -12.65 -4.15 11.47
CA PHE A 28 -12.67 -2.99 10.58
C PHE A 28 -11.42 -2.13 10.73
N LYS A 29 -10.99 -1.82 11.96
CA LYS A 29 -9.73 -1.08 12.22
C LYS A 29 -8.50 -1.80 11.67
N TYR A 30 -8.42 -3.11 11.91
CA TYR A 30 -7.31 -3.92 11.43
C TYR A 30 -7.27 -3.99 9.90
N SER A 31 -8.42 -4.26 9.27
CA SER A 31 -8.55 -4.33 7.81
C SER A 31 -8.23 -3.00 7.15
N THR A 32 -8.77 -1.88 7.65
CA THR A 32 -8.47 -0.53 7.12
C THR A 32 -7.01 -0.15 7.28
N ARG A 33 -6.33 -0.59 8.34
CA ARG A 33 -4.87 -0.40 8.50
C ARG A 33 -4.06 -1.16 7.44
N ILE A 34 -4.43 -2.40 7.14
CA ILE A 34 -3.72 -3.22 6.14
C ILE A 34 -3.95 -2.71 4.73
N HIS A 35 -5.22 -2.44 4.41
CA HIS A 35 -5.69 -2.03 3.10
C HIS A 35 -5.77 -0.51 2.93
N TYR A 36 -5.12 0.26 3.81
CA TYR A 36 -5.12 1.73 3.77
C TYR A 36 -4.79 2.28 2.36
N GLU A 37 -3.83 1.66 1.67
CA GLU A 37 -3.46 2.02 0.30
C GLU A 37 -4.62 1.87 -0.68
N TRP A 38 -5.46 0.86 -0.53
CA TRP A 38 -6.61 0.65 -1.42
C TRP A 38 -7.62 1.81 -1.33
N PHE A 39 -7.77 2.42 -0.15
CA PHE A 39 -8.68 3.53 0.07
C PHE A 39 -8.06 4.90 -0.24
N HIS A 40 -6.74 5.04 -0.08
CA HIS A 40 -6.07 6.34 -0.12
C HIS A 40 -5.19 6.50 -1.36
N CYS A 41 -4.20 5.62 -1.56
CA CYS A 41 -3.21 5.67 -2.64
C CYS A 41 -3.12 4.33 -3.36
N THR A 42 -3.68 4.23 -4.56
CA THR A 42 -3.64 3.00 -5.34
C THR A 42 -2.26 2.84 -5.99
N PRO A 43 -1.48 1.79 -5.63
CA PRO A 43 -0.23 1.51 -6.30
C PRO A 43 -0.48 0.90 -7.68
N VAL A 44 0.26 1.37 -8.67
CA VAL A 44 0.31 0.84 -10.04
C VAL A 44 1.70 0.26 -10.26
N LYS A 45 1.74 -0.90 -10.91
CA LYS A 45 2.98 -1.60 -11.25
C LYS A 45 3.00 -1.88 -12.74
N GLU A 46 4.11 -1.51 -13.37
CA GLU A 46 4.37 -1.74 -14.79
C GLU A 46 5.68 -2.52 -14.91
N THR A 47 5.63 -3.71 -15.50
CA THR A 47 6.85 -4.48 -15.79
C THR A 47 7.63 -3.77 -16.90
N ILE A 48 8.91 -3.52 -16.68
CA ILE A 48 9.77 -2.79 -17.63
C ILE A 48 10.25 -3.74 -18.72
N VAL A 49 10.74 -4.91 -18.31
CA VAL A 49 11.26 -5.94 -19.22
C VAL A 49 10.48 -7.24 -18.97
N PRO A 50 9.82 -7.81 -19.99
CA PRO A 50 9.13 -9.10 -19.85
C PRO A 50 10.10 -10.19 -19.39
N GLY A 51 9.73 -10.91 -18.32
CA GLY A 51 10.54 -11.99 -17.75
C GLY A 51 11.62 -11.55 -16.75
N SER A 52 11.73 -10.25 -16.48
CA SER A 52 12.59 -9.68 -15.43
C SER A 52 11.75 -9.29 -14.19
N SER A 53 12.42 -9.18 -13.05
CA SER A 53 11.92 -8.56 -11.82
C SER A 53 11.81 -7.03 -11.91
N ALA A 54 12.40 -6.41 -12.94
CA ALA A 54 12.40 -4.97 -13.15
C ALA A 54 10.99 -4.39 -13.30
N THR A 55 10.60 -3.59 -12.31
CA THR A 55 9.26 -3.04 -12.17
C THR A 55 9.32 -1.54 -11.93
N LYS A 56 8.54 -0.80 -12.71
CA LYS A 56 8.21 0.60 -12.46
C LYS A 56 6.97 0.65 -11.58
N MET A 57 7.04 1.40 -10.49
CA MET A 57 5.95 1.56 -9.53
C MET A 57 5.65 3.04 -9.33
N PHE A 58 4.37 3.38 -9.27
CA PHE A 58 3.91 4.69 -8.84
C PHE A 58 2.61 4.52 -8.06
N ALA A 59 2.24 5.52 -7.27
CA ALA A 59 0.98 5.49 -6.54
C ALA A 59 0.17 6.72 -6.91
N VAL A 60 -1.12 6.53 -7.16
CA VAL A 60 -2.07 7.62 -7.44
C VAL A 60 -3.38 7.32 -6.72
N GLY A 61 -4.05 8.35 -6.21
CA GLY A 61 -5.15 8.14 -5.28
C GLY A 61 -6.19 9.23 -5.29
N GLY A 62 -7.00 9.27 -4.23
CA GLY A 62 -8.00 10.31 -4.02
C GLY A 62 -7.44 11.51 -3.27
N PRO A 63 -8.29 12.37 -2.68
CA PRO A 63 -7.92 13.59 -1.94
C PRO A 63 -7.09 13.37 -0.65
N SER A 64 -6.55 12.19 -0.43
CA SER A 64 -5.71 11.84 0.72
C SER A 64 -4.40 11.21 0.28
N CYS A 65 -4.17 11.10 -1.04
CA CYS A 65 -2.93 10.65 -1.63
C CYS A 65 -2.08 11.85 -2.03
N ASP A 66 -1.43 12.46 -1.05
CA ASP A 66 -0.39 13.45 -1.29
C ASP A 66 0.95 12.76 -1.58
N LYS A 67 1.99 13.55 -1.91
CA LYS A 67 3.34 13.04 -2.18
C LYS A 67 3.88 12.15 -1.05
N ARG A 68 3.55 12.47 0.21
CA ARG A 68 3.96 11.68 1.37
C ARG A 68 3.26 10.31 1.40
N GLY A 69 1.97 10.28 1.11
CA GLY A 69 1.17 9.07 1.00
C GLY A 69 1.68 8.17 -0.14
N GLU A 70 2.01 8.75 -1.28
CA GLU A 70 2.61 8.05 -2.42
C GLU A 70 3.93 7.40 -2.04
N LEU A 71 4.87 8.18 -1.48
CA LEU A 71 6.19 7.69 -1.07
C LEU A 71 6.07 6.54 -0.07
N LYS A 72 5.21 6.69 0.95
CA LYS A 72 4.96 5.64 1.95
C LYS A 72 4.40 4.37 1.31
N THR A 73 3.52 4.53 0.32
CA THR A 73 2.93 3.41 -0.43
C THR A 73 3.99 2.69 -1.25
N LEU A 74 4.84 3.42 -1.95
CA LEU A 74 5.93 2.85 -2.75
C LEU A 74 6.92 2.07 -1.88
N VAL A 75 7.42 2.66 -0.80
CA VAL A 75 8.34 1.98 0.11
C VAL A 75 7.71 0.72 0.71
N LYS A 76 6.45 0.80 1.15
CA LYS A 76 5.74 -0.38 1.68
C LYS A 76 5.59 -1.48 0.63
N ARG A 77 5.33 -1.13 -0.64
CA ARG A 77 5.22 -2.12 -1.72
C ARG A 77 6.55 -2.75 -2.08
N ILE A 78 7.62 -1.95 -2.18
CA ILE A 78 8.97 -2.45 -2.42
C ILE A 78 9.35 -3.47 -1.34
N THR A 79 9.21 -3.12 -0.06
CA THR A 79 9.57 -4.01 1.07
C THR A 79 8.71 -5.27 1.21
N ARG A 80 7.51 -5.29 0.62
CA ARG A 80 6.57 -6.41 0.75
C ARG A 80 6.56 -7.31 -0.47
N ASP A 81 6.73 -6.72 -1.64
CA ASP A 81 6.58 -7.42 -2.91
C ASP A 81 7.94 -7.95 -3.43
N PHE A 82 9.07 -7.48 -2.88
CA PHE A 82 10.41 -8.05 -3.06
C PHE A 82 10.86 -8.72 -1.75
N GLU A 83 11.02 -10.04 -1.78
CA GLU A 83 11.40 -10.81 -0.61
C GLU A 83 12.92 -10.82 -0.44
N THR A 84 13.43 -10.01 0.48
CA THR A 84 14.87 -9.87 0.74
C THR A 84 15.55 -11.14 1.28
N ASN A 85 14.78 -12.13 1.70
CA ASN A 85 15.28 -13.46 2.06
C ASN A 85 15.68 -14.30 0.84
N GLN A 86 15.12 -14.01 -0.33
CA GLN A 86 15.45 -14.69 -1.59
C GLN A 86 16.67 -14.03 -2.22
N GLU A 87 16.58 -12.72 -2.43
CA GLU A 87 17.61 -11.91 -3.06
C GLU A 87 17.45 -10.44 -2.63
N ARG A 88 18.58 -9.71 -2.59
CA ARG A 88 18.55 -8.26 -2.34
C ARG A 88 17.86 -7.53 -3.49
N ALA A 89 17.12 -6.50 -3.14
CA ALA A 89 16.45 -5.66 -4.11
C ALA A 89 17.13 -4.28 -4.19
N SER A 90 17.38 -3.85 -5.42
CA SER A 90 17.89 -2.52 -5.75
C SER A 90 16.75 -1.65 -6.24
N PHE A 91 16.66 -0.41 -5.76
CA PHE A 91 15.64 0.53 -6.21
C PHE A 91 16.08 1.99 -6.15
N CYS A 92 15.43 2.82 -6.95
CA CYS A 92 15.50 4.28 -6.85
C CYS A 92 14.10 4.88 -6.82
N ILE A 93 13.96 6.06 -6.23
CA ILE A 93 12.70 6.80 -6.16
C ILE A 93 12.94 8.21 -6.71
N LEU A 94 12.25 8.56 -7.78
CA LEU A 94 12.33 9.85 -8.44
C LEU A 94 11.12 10.70 -8.05
N GLU A 95 11.39 11.93 -7.61
CA GLU A 95 10.35 12.93 -7.36
C GLU A 95 9.95 13.64 -8.66
N ASN A 96 8.66 13.79 -8.90
CA ASN A 96 8.14 14.63 -9.98
C ASN A 96 8.01 16.10 -9.47
N PRO A 97 8.85 17.05 -9.93
CA PRO A 97 8.81 18.44 -9.46
C PRO A 97 7.58 19.20 -9.94
N ARG A 98 6.85 18.68 -10.94
CA ARG A 98 5.63 19.32 -11.48
C ARG A 98 4.43 19.19 -10.55
N VAL A 99 4.47 18.21 -9.65
CA VAL A 99 3.40 17.90 -8.72
C VAL A 99 3.69 18.56 -7.37
N SER A 100 2.73 19.30 -6.83
CA SER A 100 2.88 19.92 -5.51
C SER A 100 2.93 18.88 -4.39
N HIS A 101 3.59 19.22 -3.28
CA HIS A 101 3.68 18.36 -2.09
C HIS A 101 2.31 17.89 -1.62
N VAL A 102 1.39 18.83 -1.47
CA VAL A 102 -0.03 18.54 -1.29
C VAL A 102 -0.68 18.69 -2.66
N HIS A 103 -1.15 17.58 -3.20
CA HIS A 103 -1.95 17.56 -4.40
C HIS A 103 -3.10 16.58 -4.18
N TYR A 104 -4.28 17.00 -4.59
CA TYR A 104 -5.48 16.20 -4.49
C TYR A 104 -6.03 16.11 -5.90
N PRO A 105 -5.89 14.99 -6.60
CA PRO A 105 -6.54 14.85 -7.89
C PRO A 105 -8.05 14.89 -7.66
N VAL A 106 -8.69 15.94 -8.18
CA VAL A 106 -10.14 16.13 -8.09
C VAL A 106 -10.73 15.60 -9.39
N GLY A 107 -11.21 14.34 -9.39
CA GLY A 107 -11.87 13.72 -10.55
C GLY A 107 -11.52 12.24 -10.73
N GLU A 108 -12.04 11.62 -11.80
CA GLU A 108 -11.73 10.22 -12.17
C GLU A 108 -10.27 10.05 -12.61
N ASN A 109 -9.70 11.09 -13.21
CA ASN A 109 -8.31 11.10 -13.63
C ASN A 109 -7.43 11.49 -12.44
N LYS A 110 -6.73 10.51 -11.87
CA LYS A 110 -5.96 10.65 -10.61
C LYS A 110 -4.67 11.49 -10.73
N GLY A 111 -4.48 12.18 -11.86
CA GLY A 111 -3.35 13.10 -12.10
C GLY A 111 -2.02 12.39 -12.36
N GLU A 112 -0.95 13.19 -12.48
CA GLU A 112 0.42 12.68 -12.52
C GLU A 112 0.87 12.26 -11.11
N PRO A 113 1.62 11.15 -10.97
CA PRO A 113 2.16 10.76 -9.68
C PRO A 113 3.24 11.74 -9.23
N GLY A 114 3.29 12.02 -7.93
CA GLY A 114 4.34 12.82 -7.33
C GLY A 114 5.67 12.06 -7.16
N TYR A 115 5.65 10.73 -7.13
CA TYR A 115 6.83 9.86 -7.13
C TYR A 115 6.71 8.67 -8.07
N ILE A 116 7.83 8.30 -8.69
CA ILE A 116 7.99 7.07 -9.46
C ILE A 116 9.17 6.30 -8.88
N ALA A 117 8.98 5.03 -8.60
CA ALA A 117 10.04 4.13 -8.17
C ALA A 117 10.36 3.11 -9.27
N TYR A 118 11.64 2.80 -9.41
CA TYR A 118 12.13 1.69 -10.23
C TYR A 118 12.80 0.71 -9.30
N VAL A 119 12.41 -0.57 -9.38
CA VAL A 119 12.90 -1.62 -8.47
C VAL A 119 13.10 -2.92 -9.24
N SER A 120 14.17 -3.63 -8.92
CA SER A 120 14.49 -4.96 -9.40
C SER A 120 15.22 -5.75 -8.32
N TYR A 121 15.33 -7.07 -8.48
CA TYR A 121 16.39 -7.80 -7.78
C TYR A 121 17.76 -7.41 -8.33
N ASP A 122 18.81 -7.61 -7.54
CA ASP A 122 20.19 -7.27 -7.91
C ASP A 122 20.64 -7.99 -9.20
N SER A 123 20.14 -9.20 -9.47
CA SER A 123 20.38 -9.95 -10.72
C SER A 123 19.96 -9.21 -11.97
N ASP A 124 18.94 -8.35 -11.85
CA ASP A 124 18.28 -7.64 -12.95
C ASP A 124 18.53 -6.13 -12.87
N PHE A 125 19.47 -5.68 -12.05
CA PHE A 125 19.74 -4.25 -11.82
C PHE A 125 20.01 -3.47 -13.11
N ASP A 126 20.68 -4.10 -14.08
CA ASP A 126 20.96 -3.49 -15.39
C ASP A 126 19.69 -3.01 -16.12
N ALA A 127 18.53 -3.65 -15.86
CA ALA A 127 17.26 -3.27 -16.46
C ALA A 127 16.66 -1.98 -15.86
N ILE A 128 17.14 -1.53 -14.70
CA ILE A 128 16.71 -0.27 -14.06
C ILE A 128 17.82 0.79 -14.00
N ALA A 129 19.07 0.44 -14.32
CA ALA A 129 20.23 1.31 -14.18
C ALA A 129 20.07 2.66 -14.90
N ASP A 130 19.61 2.64 -16.15
CA ASP A 130 19.38 3.86 -16.95
C ASP A 130 18.29 4.75 -16.36
N TYR A 131 17.26 4.16 -15.75
CA TYR A 131 16.17 4.90 -15.10
C TYR A 131 16.60 5.54 -13.78
N CYS A 132 17.61 4.97 -13.12
CA CYS A 132 18.12 5.43 -11.84
C CYS A 132 19.37 6.33 -11.96
N ALA A 133 19.87 6.60 -13.16
CA ALA A 133 21.17 7.23 -13.41
C ALA A 133 21.40 8.55 -12.65
N ASP A 134 20.37 9.39 -12.54
CA ASP A 134 20.44 10.71 -11.88
C ASP A 134 20.02 10.69 -10.40
N THR A 135 19.84 9.50 -9.82
CA THR A 135 19.31 9.35 -8.45
C THR A 135 20.08 8.34 -7.62
N THR A 136 19.94 8.45 -6.29
CA THR A 136 20.57 7.50 -5.38
C THR A 136 19.88 6.14 -5.47
N VAL A 137 20.65 5.11 -5.81
CA VAL A 137 20.23 3.72 -5.71
C VAL A 137 20.31 3.26 -4.26
N LEU A 138 19.24 2.62 -3.80
CA LEU A 138 19.08 2.06 -2.47
C LEU A 138 18.98 0.53 -2.59
N HIS A 139 19.41 -0.17 -1.54
CA HIS A 139 19.38 -1.63 -1.47
C HIS A 139 18.69 -2.08 -0.19
N ILE A 140 17.83 -3.09 -0.28
CA ILE A 140 17.16 -3.73 0.87
C ILE A 140 17.30 -5.25 0.85
#